data_AF-A0A7C4M2A5-F1
#
_entry.id   AF-A0A7C4M2A5-F1
#
_cell.length_a   1.000
_cell.length_b   1.000
_cell.length_c   1.000
_cell.angle_alpha   90.00
_cell.angle_beta   90.00
_cell.angle_gamma   90.00
#
_symmetry.space_group_name_H-M   'P 1'
#
loop_
_entity.id
_entity.type
_entity.pdbx_description
1 polymer ?
#
loop_
_entity_poly.entity_id
_entity_poly.type
_entity_poly.pdbx_seq_one_letter_code
_entity_poly.pdbx_strand_id
1 'polypeptide(L)'
;MVESRRVLSVSQAAALCGVGRTTVGYWVRSRKLYARRAGRSFEIPVADLLHFLASEGHPIPPELENGGGLLPAFGTFRPCWEYWEEDPSGHRCARCVVHERRIADCFSLRPSGAVACPGSCRDCRYFRAMVAVRLQFIHQIAAPAAVFKGLTLWGGNEAWAELCGLPAERLTGLGLETILHPRSLAVLVGLLKKAEAGLSPGSFPEPLCIVTPAGGERPVAAALYLLREPEGATLWLAGRPDGGG
;
A
#
# COMPACT_ATOMS: atom_id res chain seq x y z
N MET A 1 5.76 -21.26 2.48
CA MET A 1 5.39 -21.99 3.71
C MET A 1 4.12 -21.37 4.24
N VAL A 2 3.13 -22.18 4.60
CA VAL A 2 1.79 -21.75 5.02
C VAL A 2 1.91 -21.18 6.43
N GLU A 3 1.82 -19.86 6.57
CA GLU A 3 1.92 -19.20 7.86
C GLU A 3 0.64 -19.49 8.65
N SER A 4 0.82 -20.18 9.77
CA SER A 4 -0.26 -20.67 10.62
C SER A 4 -1.15 -19.52 11.08
N ARG A 5 -2.42 -19.57 10.67
CA ARG A 5 -3.48 -18.65 11.10
C ARG A 5 -3.58 -18.72 12.64
N ARG A 6 -2.90 -17.80 13.34
CA ARG A 6 -2.82 -17.81 14.81
C ARG A 6 -4.22 -17.53 15.36
N VAL A 7 -4.77 -18.52 16.05
CA VAL A 7 -6.08 -18.46 16.71
C VAL A 7 -5.89 -18.55 18.21
N LEU A 8 -6.73 -17.82 18.95
CA LEU A 8 -6.75 -17.79 20.41
C LEU A 8 -8.04 -18.38 20.93
N SER A 9 -7.98 -19.12 22.02
CA SER A 9 -9.17 -19.41 22.81
C SER A 9 -9.68 -18.16 23.53
N VAL A 10 -10.96 -18.17 23.92
CA VAL A 10 -11.58 -17.12 24.76
C VAL A 10 -10.76 -16.84 26.03
N SER A 11 -10.19 -17.87 26.65
CA SER A 11 -9.34 -17.74 27.84
C SER A 11 -7.99 -17.08 27.55
N GLN A 12 -7.38 -17.38 26.40
CA GLN A 12 -6.11 -16.75 26.01
C GLN A 12 -6.33 -15.28 25.62
N ALA A 13 -7.39 -14.98 24.86
CA ALA A 13 -7.75 -13.61 24.53
C ALA A 13 -8.06 -12.78 25.78
N ALA A 14 -8.77 -13.36 26.77
CA ALA A 14 -9.07 -12.70 28.03
C ALA A 14 -7.81 -12.37 28.84
N ALA A 15 -6.86 -13.32 28.92
CA ALA A 15 -5.59 -13.11 29.62
C ALA A 15 -4.73 -12.02 28.95
N LEU A 16 -4.64 -12.05 27.62
CA LEU A 16 -3.86 -11.07 26.86
C LEU A 16 -4.47 -9.67 26.95
N CYS A 17 -5.79 -9.55 26.87
CA CYS A 17 -6.48 -8.25 26.95
C CYS A 17 -6.70 -7.76 28.39
N GLY A 18 -6.27 -8.51 29.41
CA GLY A 18 -6.47 -8.14 30.82
C GLY A 18 -7.95 -8.07 31.26
N VAL A 19 -8.85 -8.78 30.58
CA VAL A 19 -10.30 -8.75 30.85
C VAL A 19 -10.83 -10.11 31.32
N GLY A 20 -12.04 -10.12 31.89
CA GLY A 20 -12.71 -11.37 32.27
C GLY A 20 -13.11 -12.24 31.07
N ARG A 21 -13.06 -13.57 31.22
CA ARG A 21 -13.52 -14.54 30.20
C ARG A 21 -14.98 -14.32 29.77
N THR A 22 -15.82 -13.84 30.69
CA THR A 22 -17.22 -13.50 30.43
C THR A 22 -17.37 -12.30 29.51
N THR A 23 -16.47 -11.33 29.59
CA THR A 23 -16.40 -10.12 28.74
C THR A 23 -16.06 -10.50 27.30
N VAL A 24 -15.03 -11.31 27.09
CA VAL A 24 -14.68 -11.83 25.75
C VAL A 24 -15.82 -12.70 25.20
N GLY A 25 -16.41 -13.56 26.04
CA GLY A 25 -17.58 -14.35 25.66
C GLY A 25 -18.79 -13.49 25.28
N TYR A 26 -18.98 -12.33 25.91
CA TYR A 26 -19.99 -11.35 25.53
C TYR A 26 -19.68 -10.70 24.18
N TRP A 27 -18.43 -10.30 23.90
CA TRP A 27 -18.04 -9.75 22.59
C TRP A 27 -18.30 -10.73 21.44
N VAL A 28 -18.02 -12.02 21.65
CA VAL A 28 -18.31 -13.07 20.66
C VAL A 28 -19.83 -13.27 20.49
N ARG A 29 -20.60 -13.38 21.58
CA ARG A 29 -22.06 -13.61 21.51
C ARG A 29 -22.83 -12.41 20.95
N SER A 30 -22.37 -11.20 21.22
CA SER A 30 -22.94 -9.95 20.68
C SER A 30 -22.51 -9.67 19.24
N ARG A 31 -21.72 -10.56 18.62
CA ARG A 31 -21.16 -10.44 17.26
C ARG A 31 -20.26 -9.22 17.02
N LYS A 32 -19.80 -8.57 18.09
CA LYS A 32 -18.80 -7.49 18.00
C LYS A 32 -17.41 -8.02 17.68
N LEU A 33 -17.11 -9.25 18.11
CA LEU A 33 -15.85 -9.94 17.85
C LEU A 33 -16.11 -11.24 17.11
N TYR A 34 -15.51 -11.41 15.94
CA TYR A 34 -15.61 -12.65 15.18
C TYR A 34 -14.89 -13.80 15.89
N ALA A 35 -15.54 -14.96 15.95
CA ALA A 35 -14.94 -16.20 16.42
C ALA A 35 -15.51 -17.40 15.68
N ARG A 36 -14.67 -18.40 15.43
CA ARG A 36 -15.06 -19.69 14.90
C ARG A 36 -15.40 -20.63 16.04
N ARG A 37 -16.49 -21.39 15.91
CA ARG A 37 -16.82 -22.43 16.89
C ARG A 37 -15.94 -23.66 16.66
N ALA A 38 -15.21 -24.07 17.68
CA ALA A 38 -14.40 -25.28 17.71
C ALA A 38 -14.87 -26.18 18.87
N GLY A 39 -15.83 -27.06 18.55
CA GLY A 39 -16.48 -27.94 19.53
C GLY A 39 -17.25 -27.17 20.61
N ARG A 40 -16.84 -27.33 21.88
CA ARG A 40 -17.39 -26.63 23.06
C ARG A 40 -16.78 -25.25 23.30
N SER A 41 -15.82 -24.84 22.47
CA SER A 41 -15.06 -23.60 22.64
C SER A 41 -15.16 -22.69 21.40
N PHE A 42 -14.67 -21.46 21.54
CA PHE A 42 -14.54 -20.51 20.44
C PHE A 42 -13.05 -20.23 20.20
N GLU A 43 -12.70 -20.19 18.92
CA GLU A 43 -11.40 -19.77 18.39
C GLU A 43 -11.55 -18.37 17.80
N ILE A 44 -10.80 -17.42 18.34
CA ILE A 44 -10.78 -16.03 17.94
C ILE A 44 -9.52 -15.84 17.08
N PRO A 45 -9.63 -15.51 15.79
CA PRO A 45 -8.46 -15.14 15.01
C PRO A 45 -7.81 -13.89 15.60
N VAL A 46 -6.48 -13.90 15.73
CA VAL A 46 -5.72 -12.78 16.30
C VAL A 46 -6.00 -11.47 15.56
N ALA A 47 -6.10 -11.53 14.22
CA ALA A 47 -6.40 -10.37 13.38
C ALA A 47 -7.76 -9.72 13.70
N ASP A 48 -8.80 -10.53 13.95
CA ASP A 48 -10.14 -10.03 14.27
C ASP A 48 -10.18 -9.42 15.68
N LEU A 49 -9.43 -10.00 16.63
CA LEU A 49 -9.29 -9.44 17.98
C LEU A 49 -8.59 -8.09 17.95
N LEU A 50 -7.49 -7.97 17.19
CA LEU A 50 -6.77 -6.72 17.02
C LEU A 50 -7.67 -5.65 16.41
N HIS A 51 -8.40 -5.98 15.33
CA HIS A 51 -9.32 -5.07 14.67
C HIS A 51 -10.38 -4.54 15.63
N PHE A 52 -10.98 -5.42 16.42
CA PHE A 52 -11.96 -5.04 17.44
C PHE A 52 -11.37 -4.12 18.51
N LEU A 53 -10.15 -4.39 19.01
CA LEU A 53 -9.50 -3.55 20.01
C LEU A 53 -9.22 -2.15 19.46
N ALA A 54 -8.72 -2.05 18.24
CA ALA A 54 -8.44 -0.77 17.59
C ALA A 54 -9.73 0.03 17.29
N SER A 55 -10.83 -0.64 16.91
CA SER A 55 -12.10 0.04 16.61
C SER A 55 -12.81 0.57 17.86
N GLU A 56 -12.73 -0.15 18.99
CA GLU A 56 -13.36 0.26 20.26
C GLU A 56 -12.41 1.12 21.13
N GLY A 57 -11.20 1.43 20.66
CA GLY A 57 -10.22 2.25 21.37
C GLY A 57 -9.60 1.57 22.60
N HIS A 58 -9.57 0.24 22.64
CA HIS A 58 -8.91 -0.52 23.69
C HIS A 58 -7.39 -0.57 23.47
N PRO A 59 -6.58 -0.56 24.54
CA PRO A 59 -5.14 -0.72 24.42
C PRO A 59 -4.80 -2.07 23.81
N ILE A 60 -3.86 -2.09 22.86
CA ILE A 60 -3.40 -3.31 22.21
C ILE A 60 -2.30 -3.92 23.10
N PRO A 61 -2.45 -5.17 23.57
CA PRO A 61 -1.41 -5.84 24.35
C PRO A 61 -0.13 -6.02 23.52
N PRO A 62 1.06 -5.75 24.07
CA PRO A 62 2.33 -5.84 23.35
C PRO A 62 2.67 -7.28 22.89
N GLU A 63 2.09 -8.30 23.54
CA GLU A 63 2.18 -9.71 23.14
C GLU A 63 1.38 -10.02 21.86
N LEU A 64 0.39 -9.17 21.55
CA LEU A 64 -0.38 -9.20 20.30
C LEU A 64 0.23 -8.29 19.23
N GLU A 65 0.91 -7.19 19.61
CA GLU A 65 1.63 -6.30 18.68
C GLU A 65 2.74 -7.02 17.91
N ASN A 66 3.46 -7.94 18.57
CA ASN A 66 4.55 -8.69 17.94
C ASN A 66 4.10 -9.87 17.04
N GLY A 67 2.80 -10.07 16.84
CA GLY A 67 2.27 -11.23 16.13
C GLY A 67 1.02 -10.97 15.28
N GLY A 68 0.65 -9.71 15.06
CA GLY A 68 -0.49 -9.35 14.25
C GLY A 68 -0.53 -7.85 14.05
N GLY A 69 0.11 -7.39 12.99
CA GLY A 69 -0.24 -6.10 12.41
C GLY A 69 -1.64 -6.22 11.83
N LEU A 70 -2.52 -5.30 12.21
CA LEU A 70 -3.92 -5.13 11.81
C LEU A 70 -4.05 -4.62 10.36
N LEU A 71 -3.05 -4.92 9.54
CA LEU A 71 -2.95 -4.66 8.12
C LEU A 71 -3.01 -6.03 7.43
N PRO A 72 -3.26 -6.13 6.11
CA PRO A 72 -2.90 -7.36 5.41
C PRO A 72 -1.47 -7.70 5.84
N ALA A 73 -1.23 -8.93 6.31
CA ALA A 73 0.04 -9.34 6.90
C ALA A 73 1.15 -9.26 5.83
N PHE A 74 1.62 -8.05 5.58
CA PHE A 74 2.67 -7.78 4.66
C PHE A 74 3.96 -8.00 5.44
N GLY A 75 4.86 -8.84 4.94
CA GLY A 75 6.19 -8.92 5.51
C GLY A 75 6.84 -7.54 5.55
N THR A 76 7.69 -7.28 6.55
CA THR A 76 8.42 -6.01 6.68
C THR A 76 9.05 -5.63 5.35
N PHE A 77 8.86 -4.37 4.94
CA PHE A 77 9.42 -3.90 3.68
C PHE A 77 10.94 -4.04 3.74
N ARG A 78 11.48 -4.79 2.80
CA ARG A 78 12.93 -4.95 2.61
C ARG A 78 13.32 -4.38 1.26
N PRO A 79 14.52 -3.81 1.10
CA PRO A 79 15.05 -3.47 -0.21
C PRO A 79 15.33 -4.73 -1.03
N CYS A 80 15.44 -4.58 -2.36
CA CYS A 80 15.55 -5.75 -3.24
C CYS A 80 16.81 -6.59 -2.99
N TRP A 81 17.94 -5.98 -2.61
CA TRP A 81 19.18 -6.72 -2.38
C TRP A 81 19.06 -7.66 -1.18
N GLU A 82 18.48 -7.21 -0.07
CA GLU A 82 18.22 -8.03 1.13
C GLU A 82 17.24 -9.16 0.81
N TYR A 83 16.22 -8.90 -0.01
CA TYR A 83 15.27 -9.94 -0.42
C TYR A 83 15.94 -11.06 -1.23
N TRP A 84 16.94 -10.73 -2.05
CA TRP A 84 17.62 -11.66 -2.95
C TRP A 84 18.91 -12.26 -2.35
N GLU A 85 19.31 -11.89 -1.13
CA GLU A 85 20.50 -12.47 -0.47
C GLU A 85 20.34 -13.98 -0.22
N GLU A 86 19.14 -14.42 0.18
CA GLU A 86 18.86 -15.83 0.51
C GLU A 86 18.69 -16.73 -0.73
N ASP A 87 18.29 -16.15 -1.86
CA ASP A 87 18.08 -16.86 -3.13
C ASP A 87 18.32 -15.88 -4.28
N PRO A 88 19.54 -15.77 -4.81
CA PRO A 88 19.87 -14.76 -5.79
C PRO A 88 19.10 -14.89 -7.11
N SER A 89 18.57 -16.07 -7.48
CA SER A 89 17.72 -16.27 -8.67
C SER A 89 18.16 -15.48 -9.94
N GLY A 90 19.47 -15.35 -10.19
CA GLY A 90 20.03 -14.60 -11.33
C GLY A 90 20.17 -13.07 -11.15
N HIS A 91 19.73 -12.51 -10.02
CA HIS A 91 19.96 -11.12 -9.64
C HIS A 91 21.42 -10.89 -9.21
N ARG A 92 22.05 -9.88 -9.80
CA ARG A 92 23.42 -9.45 -9.45
C ARG A 92 23.40 -8.17 -8.61
N CYS A 93 22.70 -8.22 -7.47
CA CYS A 93 22.48 -7.05 -6.61
C CYS A 93 23.79 -6.39 -6.16
N ALA A 94 24.84 -7.16 -5.84
CA ALA A 94 26.13 -6.64 -5.42
C ALA A 94 26.79 -5.67 -6.43
N ARG A 95 26.49 -5.80 -7.73
CA ARG A 95 27.00 -4.94 -8.82
C ARG A 95 25.93 -4.03 -9.42
N CYS A 96 24.79 -3.90 -8.75
CA CYS A 96 23.68 -3.07 -9.20
C CYS A 96 23.76 -1.69 -8.54
N VAL A 97 23.53 -0.63 -9.31
CA VAL A 97 23.50 0.76 -8.81
C VAL A 97 22.51 0.93 -7.64
N VAL A 98 21.43 0.16 -7.63
CA VAL A 98 20.41 0.17 -6.57
C VAL A 98 21.02 -0.22 -5.22
N HIS A 99 21.88 -1.23 -5.20
CA HIS A 99 22.57 -1.66 -3.98
C HIS A 99 23.70 -0.70 -3.61
N GLU A 100 24.52 -0.31 -4.59
CA GLU A 100 25.64 0.62 -4.38
C GLU A 100 25.17 1.94 -3.76
N ARG A 101 24.06 2.49 -4.27
CA ARG A 101 23.49 3.78 -3.86
C ARG A 101 22.38 3.65 -2.82
N ARG A 102 22.11 2.44 -2.32
CA ARG A 102 21.09 2.14 -1.29
C ARG A 102 19.72 2.71 -1.63
N ILE A 103 19.30 2.55 -2.89
CA ILE A 103 18.02 3.06 -3.39
C ILE A 103 16.90 2.12 -2.95
N ALA A 104 16.02 2.59 -2.08
CA ALA A 104 14.96 1.77 -1.48
C ALA A 104 14.04 1.12 -2.54
N ASP A 105 13.68 1.88 -3.57
CA ASP A 105 12.63 1.51 -4.50
C ASP A 105 13.24 1.17 -5.87
N CYS A 106 13.76 -0.06 -6.03
CA CYS A 106 14.56 -0.44 -7.21
C CYS A 106 13.87 -0.20 -8.56
N PHE A 107 12.53 -0.25 -8.58
CA PHE A 107 11.72 -0.06 -9.80
C PHE A 107 11.68 1.40 -10.27
N SER A 108 11.99 2.38 -9.41
CA SER A 108 12.05 3.81 -9.77
C SER A 108 13.14 4.10 -10.80
N LEU A 109 14.25 3.36 -10.74
CA LEU A 109 15.35 3.47 -11.70
C LEU A 109 15.18 2.58 -12.93
N ARG A 110 14.11 1.81 -13.02
CA ARG A 110 13.96 0.87 -14.13
C ARG A 110 13.83 1.57 -15.49
N PRO A 111 13.08 2.68 -15.62
CA PRO A 111 13.01 3.42 -16.89
C PRO A 111 14.36 3.96 -17.39
N SER A 112 15.34 4.20 -16.51
CA SER A 112 16.67 4.68 -16.92
C SER A 112 17.58 3.58 -17.47
N GLY A 113 17.19 2.31 -17.35
CA GLY A 113 18.01 1.17 -17.75
C GLY A 113 19.21 0.90 -16.83
N ALA A 114 19.37 1.65 -15.73
CA ALA A 114 20.52 1.53 -14.84
C ALA A 114 20.46 0.30 -13.90
N VAL A 115 19.33 -0.41 -13.86
CA VAL A 115 19.12 -1.55 -12.96
C VAL A 115 19.58 -2.86 -13.58
N ALA A 116 20.31 -3.68 -12.81
CA ALA A 116 20.82 -4.98 -13.24
C ALA A 116 19.82 -6.14 -13.07
N CYS A 117 18.51 -5.85 -13.05
CA CYS A 117 17.46 -6.86 -12.89
C CYS A 117 17.22 -7.61 -14.22
N PRO A 118 17.07 -8.94 -14.20
CA PRO A 118 17.01 -9.75 -15.44
C PRO A 118 15.66 -9.65 -16.18
N GLY A 119 14.60 -9.18 -15.54
CA GLY A 119 13.24 -9.23 -16.09
C GLY A 119 12.34 -8.07 -15.69
N SER A 120 11.05 -8.26 -15.92
CA SER A 120 10.02 -7.25 -15.64
C SER A 120 9.68 -7.13 -14.16
N CYS A 121 9.29 -5.94 -13.69
CA CYS A 121 8.76 -5.76 -12.34
C CYS A 121 7.50 -6.59 -12.11
N ARG A 122 6.69 -6.81 -13.15
CA ARG A 122 5.50 -7.67 -13.10
C ARG A 122 5.87 -9.11 -12.73
N ASP A 123 6.97 -9.62 -13.29
CA ASP A 123 7.43 -11.00 -13.08
C ASP A 123 8.43 -11.12 -11.91
N CYS A 124 8.87 -9.99 -11.38
CA CYS A 124 9.84 -9.94 -10.29
C CYS A 124 9.21 -10.40 -8.96
N ARG A 125 9.75 -11.49 -8.39
CA ARG A 125 9.27 -12.07 -7.12
C ARG A 125 9.31 -11.05 -5.98
N TYR A 126 10.40 -10.28 -5.89
CA TYR A 126 10.54 -9.18 -4.93
C TYR A 126 9.40 -8.17 -5.06
N PHE A 127 9.17 -7.65 -6.28
CA PHE A 127 8.16 -6.62 -6.50
C PHE A 127 6.76 -7.14 -6.16
N ARG A 128 6.43 -8.37 -6.56
CA ARG A 128 5.14 -9.00 -6.24
C ARG A 128 4.94 -9.16 -4.73
N ALA A 129 5.97 -9.62 -4.02
CA ALA A 129 5.90 -9.92 -2.59
C ALA A 129 5.92 -8.67 -1.71
N MET A 130 6.67 -7.63 -2.09
CA MET A 130 6.90 -6.45 -1.24
C MET A 130 6.07 -5.23 -1.66
N VAL A 131 5.83 -5.05 -2.96
CA VAL A 131 5.22 -3.83 -3.49
C VAL A 131 3.81 -4.09 -3.98
N ALA A 132 3.62 -4.96 -4.97
CA ALA A 132 2.34 -5.13 -5.64
C ALA A 132 1.21 -5.54 -4.69
N VAL A 133 1.51 -6.41 -3.71
CA VAL A 133 0.53 -6.85 -2.69
C VAL A 133 -0.05 -5.67 -1.89
N ARG A 134 0.75 -4.63 -1.63
CA ARG A 134 0.33 -3.41 -0.90
C ARG A 134 -0.51 -2.48 -1.75
N LEU A 135 -0.41 -2.59 -3.07
CA LEU A 135 -1.14 -1.76 -4.02
C LEU A 135 -2.47 -2.39 -4.46
N GLN A 136 -2.74 -3.66 -4.10
CA GLN A 136 -3.91 -4.39 -4.60
C GLN A 136 -5.24 -3.67 -4.38
N PHE A 137 -5.36 -2.87 -3.31
CA PHE A 137 -6.59 -2.14 -3.00
C PHE A 137 -6.99 -1.15 -4.10
N ILE A 138 -6.05 -0.56 -4.86
CA ILE A 138 -6.39 0.42 -5.90
C ILE A 138 -7.20 -0.20 -7.04
N HIS A 139 -7.05 -1.51 -7.27
CA HIS A 139 -7.81 -2.23 -8.30
C HIS A 139 -9.26 -2.48 -7.89
N GLN A 140 -9.63 -2.21 -6.63
CA GLN A 140 -11.01 -2.26 -6.14
C GLN A 140 -11.70 -0.88 -6.21
N ILE A 141 -10.95 0.17 -6.55
CA ILE A 141 -11.46 1.53 -6.69
C ILE A 141 -11.99 1.71 -8.12
N ALA A 142 -13.24 2.13 -8.26
CA ALA A 142 -13.89 2.33 -9.56
C ALA A 142 -13.32 3.53 -10.34
N ALA A 143 -12.89 4.58 -9.63
CA ALA A 143 -12.26 5.75 -10.23
C ALA A 143 -10.79 5.46 -10.63
N PRO A 144 -10.23 6.20 -11.60
CA PRO A 144 -8.79 6.24 -11.84
C PRO A 144 -8.00 6.46 -10.55
N ALA A 145 -7.19 5.48 -10.17
CA ALA A 145 -6.45 5.46 -8.91
C ALA A 145 -4.99 5.06 -9.11
N ALA A 146 -4.09 5.79 -8.46
CA ALA A 146 -2.66 5.51 -8.49
C ALA A 146 -1.98 5.81 -7.16
N VAL A 147 -0.91 5.06 -6.86
CA VAL A 147 -0.06 5.30 -5.69
C VAL A 147 1.26 5.86 -6.15
N PHE A 148 1.64 6.99 -5.57
CA PHE A 148 2.94 7.61 -5.76
C PHE A 148 3.70 7.65 -4.44
N LYS A 149 5.02 7.62 -4.51
CA LYS A 149 5.89 7.97 -3.38
C LYS A 149 6.97 8.91 -3.90
N GLY A 150 7.07 10.08 -3.26
CA GLY A 150 7.84 11.19 -3.83
C GLY A 150 7.38 11.48 -5.25
N LEU A 151 8.30 11.38 -6.22
CA LEU A 151 8.04 11.67 -7.63
C LEU A 151 7.82 10.41 -8.49
N THR A 152 7.75 9.22 -7.90
CA THR A 152 7.67 7.96 -8.63
C THR A 152 6.29 7.32 -8.50
N LEU A 153 5.74 6.87 -9.64
CA LEU A 153 4.54 6.05 -9.70
C LEU A 153 4.88 4.61 -9.28
N TRP A 154 4.26 4.14 -8.20
CA TRP A 154 4.41 2.77 -7.71
C TRP A 154 3.48 1.81 -8.46
N GLY A 155 2.26 2.24 -8.73
CA GLY A 155 1.29 1.51 -9.53
C GLY A 155 -0.02 2.27 -9.69
N GLY A 156 -0.80 1.90 -10.71
CA GLY A 156 -2.13 2.43 -10.97
C GLY A 156 -3.09 1.30 -11.35
N ASN A 157 -4.39 1.54 -11.18
CA ASN A 157 -5.41 0.66 -11.74
C ASN A 157 -5.57 0.86 -13.25
N GLU A 158 -6.38 0.01 -13.90
CA GLU A 158 -6.63 0.08 -15.34
C GLU A 158 -7.19 1.44 -15.76
N ALA A 159 -8.11 2.01 -14.99
CA ALA A 159 -8.68 3.33 -15.28
C ALA A 159 -7.62 4.45 -15.26
N TRP A 160 -6.61 4.37 -14.37
CA TRP A 160 -5.47 5.28 -14.39
C TRP A 160 -4.56 5.05 -15.60
N ALA A 161 -4.35 3.80 -16.00
CA ALA A 161 -3.57 3.44 -17.18
C ALA A 161 -4.21 4.00 -18.46
N GLU A 162 -5.52 3.81 -18.62
CA GLU A 162 -6.33 4.40 -19.70
C GLU A 162 -6.27 5.93 -19.69
N LEU A 163 -6.32 6.55 -18.50
CA LEU A 163 -6.22 7.99 -18.36
C LEU A 163 -4.88 8.54 -18.89
N CYS A 164 -3.79 7.82 -18.63
CA CYS A 164 -2.45 8.13 -19.14
C CYS A 164 -2.25 7.69 -20.60
N GLY A 165 -3.16 6.87 -21.16
CA GLY A 165 -2.99 6.23 -22.47
C GLY A 165 -1.79 5.27 -22.52
N LEU A 166 -1.50 4.61 -21.40
CA LEU A 166 -0.40 3.67 -21.25
C LEU A 166 -0.92 2.29 -20.83
N PRO A 167 -0.23 1.19 -21.18
CA PRO A 167 -0.51 -0.11 -20.60
C PRO A 167 -0.23 -0.08 -19.08
N ALA A 168 -1.07 -0.75 -18.27
CA ALA A 168 -0.92 -0.78 -16.82
C ALA A 168 0.47 -1.27 -16.38
N GLU A 169 1.08 -2.19 -17.13
CA GLU A 169 2.41 -2.73 -16.85
C GLU A 169 3.55 -1.72 -17.00
N ARG A 170 3.31 -0.64 -17.75
CA ARG A 170 4.31 0.41 -17.99
C ARG A 170 4.25 1.54 -16.97
N LEU A 171 3.24 1.56 -16.10
CA LEU A 171 3.06 2.62 -15.10
C LEU A 171 4.13 2.57 -14.00
N THR A 172 4.46 1.38 -13.51
CA THR A 172 5.38 1.21 -12.39
C THR A 172 6.77 1.76 -12.71
N GLY A 173 7.25 2.65 -11.85
CA GLY A 173 8.57 3.27 -11.93
C GLY A 173 8.61 4.56 -12.72
N LEU A 174 7.52 4.96 -13.40
CA LEU A 174 7.48 6.23 -14.11
C LEU A 174 7.61 7.43 -13.16
N GLY A 175 8.36 8.44 -13.60
CA GLY A 175 8.42 9.73 -12.93
C GLY A 175 7.21 10.59 -13.27
N LEU A 176 6.79 11.46 -12.34
CA LEU A 176 5.66 12.37 -12.53
C LEU A 176 5.81 13.26 -13.78
N GLU A 177 7.03 13.63 -14.14
CA GLU A 177 7.35 14.41 -15.34
C GLU A 177 6.96 13.73 -16.66
N THR A 178 6.78 12.40 -16.64
CA THR A 178 6.35 11.64 -17.82
C THR A 178 4.84 11.54 -17.94
N ILE A 179 4.10 11.82 -16.86
CA ILE A 179 2.65 11.66 -16.78
C ILE A 179 1.94 13.01 -16.73
N LEU A 180 2.54 13.99 -16.05
CA LEU A 180 1.93 15.29 -15.79
C LEU A 180 2.48 16.37 -16.71
N HIS A 181 1.59 17.24 -17.17
CA HIS A 181 1.98 18.43 -17.91
C HIS A 181 2.67 19.44 -16.96
N PRO A 182 3.75 20.13 -17.38
CA PRO A 182 4.54 21.02 -16.52
C PRO A 182 3.74 22.08 -15.76
N ARG A 183 2.61 22.54 -16.31
CA ARG A 183 1.75 23.55 -15.68
C ARG A 183 1.20 23.11 -14.32
N SER A 184 1.04 21.81 -14.09
CA SER A 184 0.51 21.28 -12.83
C SER A 184 1.59 21.02 -11.78
N LEU A 185 2.88 21.12 -12.13
CA LEU A 185 3.99 20.79 -11.22
C LEU A 185 4.09 21.75 -10.04
N ALA A 186 3.83 23.05 -10.23
CA ALA A 186 3.92 24.03 -9.13
C ALA A 186 2.91 23.75 -8.01
N VAL A 187 1.65 23.49 -8.39
CA VAL A 187 0.57 23.12 -7.47
C VAL A 187 0.89 21.79 -6.78
N LEU A 188 1.33 20.81 -7.56
CA LEU A 188 1.73 19.50 -7.06
C LEU A 188 2.83 19.58 -6.01
N VAL A 189 3.90 20.34 -6.25
CA VAL A 189 4.98 20.52 -5.28
C VAL A 189 4.45 21.06 -3.96
N GLY A 190 3.48 21.99 -4.00
CA GLY A 190 2.82 22.49 -2.80
C GLY A 190 2.06 21.40 -2.03
N LEU A 191 1.35 20.52 -2.73
CA LEU A 191 0.62 19.39 -2.13
C LEU A 191 1.57 18.32 -1.58
N LEU A 192 2.63 17.98 -2.30
CA LEU A 192 3.64 17.02 -1.84
C LEU A 192 4.37 17.52 -0.59
N LYS A 193 4.69 18.81 -0.50
CA LYS A 193 5.26 19.40 0.72
C LYS A 193 4.34 19.27 1.93
N LYS A 194 3.03 19.44 1.74
CA LYS A 194 2.04 19.19 2.82
C LYS A 194 2.05 17.72 3.23
N ALA A 195 2.04 16.83 2.24
CA ALA A 195 2.07 15.39 2.47
C ALA A 195 3.34 14.95 3.23
N GLU A 196 4.52 15.45 2.85
CA GLU A 196 5.79 15.21 3.53
C GLU A 196 5.79 15.73 4.97
N ALA A 197 5.09 16.84 5.24
CA ALA A 197 4.88 17.37 6.59
C ALA A 197 3.79 16.62 7.39
N GLY A 198 3.21 15.54 6.85
CA GLY A 198 2.12 14.79 7.48
C GLY A 198 0.78 15.51 7.50
N LEU A 199 0.65 16.63 6.76
CA LEU A 199 -0.59 17.39 6.64
C LEU A 199 -1.45 16.82 5.51
N SER A 200 -2.77 16.83 5.70
CA SER A 200 -3.71 16.42 4.65
C SER A 200 -3.54 17.33 3.42
N PRO A 201 -3.11 16.79 2.26
CA PRO A 201 -2.89 17.60 1.08
C PRO A 201 -4.22 18.03 0.42
N GLY A 202 -5.25 17.17 0.47
CA GLY A 202 -6.59 17.46 -0.02
C GLY A 202 -6.71 17.43 -1.54
N SER A 203 -7.66 18.21 -2.06
CA SER A 203 -7.94 18.28 -3.50
C SER A 203 -7.05 19.30 -4.21
N PHE A 204 -6.81 19.08 -5.50
CA PHE A 204 -6.16 20.09 -6.33
C PHE A 204 -7.11 21.29 -6.53
N PRO A 205 -6.63 22.54 -6.35
CA PRO A 205 -7.45 23.74 -6.54
C PRO A 205 -7.85 23.97 -8.01
N GLU A 206 -7.02 23.49 -8.93
CA GLU A 206 -7.26 23.50 -10.38
C GLU A 206 -7.11 22.07 -10.93
N PRO A 207 -7.71 21.75 -12.09
CA PRO A 207 -7.55 20.44 -12.70
C PRO A 207 -6.09 20.07 -12.94
N LEU A 208 -5.73 18.86 -12.52
CA LEU A 208 -4.46 18.22 -12.83
C LEU A 208 -4.39 17.94 -14.34
N CYS A 209 -3.35 18.42 -15.02
CA CYS A 209 -3.18 18.22 -16.44
C CYS A 209 -2.27 17.01 -16.70
N ILE A 210 -2.83 15.98 -17.32
CA ILE A 210 -2.13 14.75 -17.69
C ILE A 210 -1.72 14.82 -19.17
N VAL A 211 -0.51 14.38 -19.48
CA VAL A 211 0.00 14.29 -20.85
C VAL A 211 -0.76 13.20 -21.59
N THR A 212 -1.26 13.52 -22.77
CA THR A 212 -1.92 12.55 -23.66
C THR A 212 -0.89 11.90 -24.60
N PRO A 213 -1.15 10.67 -25.10
CA PRO A 213 -0.28 10.03 -26.09
C PRO A 213 -0.06 10.85 -27.38
N ALA A 214 -0.99 11.74 -27.72
CA ALA A 214 -0.90 12.63 -28.87
C ALA A 214 -0.07 13.92 -28.61
N GLY A 215 0.54 14.05 -27.42
CA GLY A 215 1.34 15.22 -27.04
C GLY A 215 0.53 16.43 -26.55
N GLY A 216 -0.81 16.33 -26.48
CA GLY A 216 -1.67 17.32 -25.85
C GLY A 216 -1.82 17.10 -24.33
N GLU A 217 -2.63 17.92 -23.67
CA GLU A 217 -2.96 17.78 -22.25
C GLU A 217 -4.45 17.47 -22.03
N ARG A 218 -4.75 16.73 -20.96
CA ARG A 218 -6.11 16.45 -20.50
C ARG A 218 -6.26 16.96 -19.06
N PRO A 219 -7.16 17.94 -18.80
CA PRO A 219 -7.45 18.39 -17.44
C PRO A 219 -8.33 17.37 -16.71
N VAL A 220 -8.00 17.08 -15.46
CA VAL A 220 -8.69 16.09 -14.63
C VAL A 220 -8.81 16.60 -13.19
N ALA A 221 -10.01 16.55 -12.62
CA ALA A 221 -10.18 16.78 -11.19
C ALA A 221 -9.46 15.67 -10.43
N ALA A 222 -8.63 16.03 -9.45
CA ALA A 222 -7.87 15.06 -8.69
C ALA A 222 -7.85 15.40 -7.20
N ALA A 223 -7.70 14.37 -6.38
CA ALA A 223 -7.49 14.48 -4.95
C ALA A 223 -6.31 13.61 -4.49
N LEU A 224 -5.59 14.11 -3.50
CA LEU A 224 -4.42 13.49 -2.91
C LEU A 224 -4.73 13.06 -1.47
N TYR A 225 -4.39 11.82 -1.13
CA TYR A 225 -4.57 11.26 0.20
C TYR A 225 -3.26 10.66 0.71
N LEU A 226 -2.94 10.89 1.98
CA LEU A 226 -1.80 10.25 2.63
C LEU A 226 -2.11 8.78 2.92
N LEU A 227 -1.19 7.90 2.54
CA LEU A 227 -1.23 6.50 2.95
C LEU A 227 -0.43 6.31 4.24
N ARG A 228 -0.88 5.39 5.09
CA ARG A 228 -0.13 5.02 6.30
C ARG A 228 1.12 4.22 5.98
N GLU A 229 1.01 3.33 4.99
CA GLU A 229 2.12 2.51 4.52
C GLU A 229 2.08 2.37 2.99
N PRO A 230 3.23 2.39 2.30
CA PRO A 230 4.56 2.70 2.84
C PRO A 230 4.70 4.19 3.20
N GLU A 231 5.62 4.52 4.11
CA GLU A 231 5.85 5.91 4.55
C GLU A 231 6.14 6.84 3.36
N GLY A 232 5.53 8.02 3.37
CA GLY A 232 5.64 9.02 2.30
C GLY A 232 4.86 8.67 1.03
N ALA A 233 4.08 7.60 1.01
CA ALA A 233 3.22 7.27 -0.12
C ALA A 233 1.90 8.06 -0.09
N THR A 234 1.41 8.37 -1.29
CA THR A 234 0.17 9.11 -1.53
C THR A 234 -0.71 8.35 -2.51
N LEU A 235 -2.00 8.29 -2.22
CA LEU A 235 -3.03 7.83 -3.13
C LEU A 235 -3.57 9.03 -3.90
N TRP A 236 -3.61 8.89 -5.22
CA TRP A 236 -4.17 9.86 -6.15
C TRP A 236 -5.45 9.26 -6.72
N LEU A 237 -6.52 10.02 -6.63
CA LEU A 237 -7.79 9.70 -7.26
C LEU A 237 -8.09 10.77 -8.30
N ALA A 238 -8.32 10.36 -9.54
CA ALA A 238 -8.71 11.23 -10.64
C ALA A 238 -10.17 10.95 -11.05
N GLY A 239 -10.93 12.01 -11.31
CA GLY A 239 -12.36 11.94 -11.61
C GLY A 239 -13.16 12.95 -10.78
N ARG A 240 -14.40 13.23 -11.19
CA ARG A 240 -15.30 14.11 -10.42
C ARG A 240 -15.60 13.43 -9.07
N PRO A 241 -15.66 14.16 -7.95
CA PRO A 241 -16.68 13.82 -6.97
C PRO A 241 -18.01 14.00 -7.72
N ASP A 242 -18.71 12.91 -8.01
CA ASP A 242 -20.05 13.03 -8.56
C ASP A 242 -20.88 13.86 -7.59
N GLY A 243 -21.20 15.09 -7.99
CA GLY A 243 -22.33 15.81 -7.45
C GLY A 243 -23.58 15.23 -8.10
N GLY A 244 -24.48 14.63 -7.30
CA GLY A 244 -25.77 14.19 -7.81
C GLY A 244 -26.52 13.22 -6.92
N GLY A 245 -27.03 13.75 -5.79
CA GLY A 245 -28.13 13.24 -4.98
C GLY A 245 -28.64 14.36 -4.11
#